data_AF-K0T954-F1
#
_entry.id   AF-K0T954-F1
#
_cell.length_a   1.000
_cell.length_b   1.000
_cell.length_c   1.000
_cell.angle_alpha   90.00
_cell.angle_beta   90.00
_cell.angle_gamma   90.00
#
_symmetry.space_group_name_H-M   'P 1'
#
loop_
_entity.id
_entity.type
_entity.pdbx_description
1 polymer ?
#
loop_
_entity_poly.entity_id
_entity_poly.type
_entity_poly.pdbx_seq_one_letter_code
_entity_poly.pdbx_strand_id
1 'polypeptide(L)' 'MALSPSFTMHFKYLGSFISYNLRDDFDIDLRIKKADMAMGALKHFFNNEHVDTYTKHLIFKAIPLNLLLWG' A
#
# COMPACT_ATOMS: atom_id res chain seq x y z
N MET A 1 -15.43 -0.43 -34.45
CA MET A 1 -14.34 -1.39 -34.19
C MET A 1 -14.22 -1.55 -32.68
N ALA A 2 -14.89 -2.55 -32.12
CA ALA A 2 -14.75 -2.85 -30.69
C ALA A 2 -13.39 -3.52 -30.50
N LEU A 3 -12.51 -2.91 -29.72
CA LEU A 3 -11.24 -3.52 -29.34
C LEU A 3 -11.56 -4.79 -28.56
N SER A 4 -11.14 -5.95 -29.06
CA SER A 4 -11.13 -7.18 -28.27
C SER A 4 -10.34 -6.91 -26.98
N PRO A 5 -10.80 -7.32 -25.79
CA PRO A 5 -10.02 -7.15 -24.58
C PRO A 5 -8.68 -7.86 -24.75
N SER A 6 -7.59 -7.10 -24.77
CA SER A 6 -6.25 -7.68 -24.76
C SER A 6 -6.01 -8.36 -23.42
N PHE A 7 -5.36 -9.52 -23.44
CA PHE A 7 -4.96 -10.22 -22.23
C PHE A 7 -4.05 -9.31 -21.39
N THR A 8 -4.36 -9.15 -20.10
CA THR A 8 -3.53 -8.41 -19.14
C THR A 8 -3.04 -9.33 -18.04
N MET A 9 -1.77 -9.21 -17.67
CA MET A 9 -1.16 -10.02 -16.60
C MET A 9 -1.70 -9.63 -15.22
N HIS A 10 -1.99 -8.34 -15.02
CA HIS A 10 -2.59 -7.82 -13.80
C HIS A 10 -3.74 -6.87 -14.17
N PHE A 11 -4.95 -7.20 -13.74
CA PHE A 11 -6.15 -6.40 -13.96
C PHE A 11 -6.48 -5.61 -12.70
N LYS A 12 -6.59 -4.29 -12.80
CA LYS A 12 -6.97 -3.46 -11.65
C LYS A 12 -8.48 -3.41 -11.51
N TYR A 13 -8.99 -3.84 -10.35
CA TYR A 13 -10.41 -3.83 -10.01
C TYR A 13 -10.62 -3.26 -8.61
N LEU A 14 -11.43 -2.19 -8.50
CA LEU A 14 -11.78 -1.52 -7.25
C LEU A 14 -10.59 -1.14 -6.34
N GLY A 15 -9.40 -0.98 -6.92
CA GLY A 15 -8.18 -0.59 -6.19
C GLY A 15 -7.15 -1.71 -6.08
N SER A 16 -7.58 -2.96 -6.09
CA SER A 16 -6.72 -4.15 -6.02
C SER A 16 -6.38 -4.71 -7.40
N PHE A 17 -5.30 -5.47 -7.48
CA PHE A 17 -4.90 -6.17 -8.69
C PHE A 17 -5.25 -7.66 -8.65
N ILE A 18 -5.99 -8.10 -9.66
CA ILE A 18 -6.26 -9.51 -9.92
C ILE A 18 -5.23 -9.99 -10.94
N SER A 19 -4.34 -10.89 -10.53
CA SER A 19 -3.32 -11.45 -11.42
C SER A 19 -3.89 -12.60 -12.24
N TYR A 20 -3.37 -12.80 -13.46
CA TYR A 20 -3.79 -13.89 -14.35
C TYR A 20 -3.60 -15.29 -13.74
N ASN A 21 -2.60 -15.43 -12.87
CA ASN A 21 -2.26 -16.66 -12.15
C ASN A 21 -3.05 -16.81 -10.85
N LEU A 22 -4.02 -15.93 -10.59
CA LEU A 22 -4.88 -15.88 -9.41
C LEU A 22 -4.13 -15.72 -8.09
N ARG A 23 -2.86 -15.27 -8.14
CA ARG A 23 -2.07 -14.95 -6.95
C ARG A 23 -2.15 -13.47 -6.62
N ASP A 24 -2.11 -13.19 -5.33
CA ASP A 24 -2.14 -11.83 -4.80
C ASP A 24 -0.73 -11.24 -4.60
N ASP A 25 0.34 -11.98 -4.94
CA ASP A 25 1.75 -11.58 -4.74
C ASP A 25 2.02 -10.14 -5.22
N PHE A 26 1.55 -9.82 -6.43
CA PHE A 26 1.72 -8.49 -7.03
C PHE A 26 1.00 -7.39 -6.23
N ASP A 27 -0.22 -7.67 -5.77
CA ASP A 27 -1.03 -6.71 -5.01
C ASP A 27 -0.46 -6.49 -3.60
N ILE A 28 0.01 -7.57 -2.96
CA ILE A 28 0.69 -7.54 -1.66
C ILE A 28 2.01 -6.76 -1.76
N ASP A 29 2.84 -7.04 -2.76
CA ASP A 29 4.09 -6.30 -2.99
C ASP A 29 3.85 -4.81 -3.21
N LEU A 30 2.77 -4.46 -3.92
CA LEU A 30 2.40 -3.06 -4.13
C LEU A 30 2.00 -2.39 -2.82
N ARG A 31 1.22 -3.07 -1.97
CA ARG A 31 0.83 -2.60 -0.63
C ARG A 31 2.02 -2.40 0.29
N ILE A 32 2.94 -3.36 0.32
CA ILE A 32 4.19 -3.26 1.08
C ILE A 32 4.98 -2.03 0.63
N LYS A 33 5.18 -1.84 -0.68
CA LYS A 33 5.89 -0.66 -1.22
C LYS A 33 5.22 0.66 -0.83
N LYS A 34 3.90 0.75 -0.90
CA LYS A 34 3.15 1.96 -0.48
C LYS A 34 3.34 2.25 1.01
N ALA A 35 3.22 1.23 1.86
CA ALA A 35 3.43 1.37 3.29
C ALA A 35 4.87 1.80 3.61
N ASP A 36 5.87 1.23 2.92
CA ASP A 36 7.28 1.58 3.10
C ASP A 36 7.59 3.02 2.66
N MET A 37 7.04 3.46 1.52
CA MET A 37 7.14 4.87 1.10
C MET A 37 6.52 5.83 2.12
N ALA A 38 5.37 5.47 2.69
CA ALA A 38 4.71 6.27 3.72
C ALA A 38 5.55 6.32 5.02
N MET A 39 6.15 5.20 5.42
CA MET A 39 7.10 5.15 6.54
C MET A 39 8.32 6.04 6.29
N GLY A 40 8.89 5.98 5.09
CA GLY A 40 10.00 6.83 4.67
C GLY A 40 9.66 8.32 4.72
N ALA A 41 8.47 8.71 4.23
CA ALA A 41 7.99 10.09 4.29
C ALA A 41 7.79 10.58 5.74
N LEU A 42 7.38 9.69 6.65
CA LEU A 42 7.18 10.00 8.07
C LEU A 42 8.44 9.84 8.92
N LYS A 43 9.60 9.52 8.34
CA LYS A 43 10.86 9.26 9.07
C LYS A 43 11.21 10.36 10.06
N HIS A 44 11.13 11.62 9.66
CA HIS A 44 11.44 12.76 10.53
C HIS A 44 10.46 12.90 11.70
N PHE A 45 9.19 12.57 11.48
CA PHE A 45 8.16 12.58 12.52
C PHE A 45 8.41 11.48 13.56
N PHE A 46 8.70 10.26 13.12
CA PHE A 46 9.00 9.15 14.04
C PHE A 46 10.33 9.32 14.78
N ASN A 47 11.31 9.98 14.16
CA ASN A 47 12.60 10.28 14.79
C ASN A 47 12.57 11.49 15.74
N ASN A 48 11.50 12.28 15.75
CA ASN A 48 11.40 13.45 16.63
C ASN A 48 11.15 13.02 18.08
N GLU A 49 12.04 13.38 19.00
CA GLU A 49 11.92 13.06 20.44
C GLU A 49 10.78 13.83 21.13
N HIS A 50 10.40 15.00 20.59
CA HIS A 50 9.32 15.82 21.17
C HIS A 50 7.92 15.28 20.90
N VAL A 51 7.79 14.30 20.01
CA VAL A 51 6.51 13.64 19.74
C VAL A 51 6.40 12.41 20.62
N ASP A 52 5.33 12.33 21.38
CA ASP A 52 5.09 11.20 22.27
C ASP A 52 4.86 9.89 21.49
N THR A 53 5.23 8.78 22.10
CA THR A 53 5.13 7.45 21.49
C THR A 53 3.69 7.05 21.17
N TYR A 54 2.70 7.53 21.92
CA TYR A 54 1.29 7.22 21.68
C TYR A 54 0.78 7.91 20.41
N THR A 55 1.11 9.18 20.20
CA THR A 55 0.81 9.88 18.95
C THR A 55 1.51 9.23 17.76
N LYS A 56 2.78 8.82 17.90
CA LYS A 56 3.47 8.04 16.86
C LYS A 56 2.74 6.74 16.52
N HIS A 57 2.26 6.02 17.54
CA HIS A 57 1.48 4.80 17.37
C HIS A 57 0.16 5.05 16.63
N LEU A 58 -0.56 6.13 16.98
CA LEU A 58 -1.80 6.50 16.29
C LEU A 58 -1.55 6.80 14.81
N ILE A 59 -0.50 7.56 14.49
CA ILE A 59 -0.13 7.88 13.11
C ILE A 59 0.30 6.63 12.35
N PHE A 60 1.07 5.74 12.97
CA PHE A 60 1.44 4.46 12.36
C PHE A 60 0.22 3.62 11.96
N LYS A 61 -0.77 3.54 12.87
CA LYS A 61 -2.02 2.81 12.60
C LYS A 61 -2.85 3.47 11.50
N ALA A 62 -2.92 4.81 11.50
CA ALA A 62 -3.74 5.56 10.56
C ALA A 62 -3.20 5.51 9.12
N ILE A 63 -1.87 5.51 8.94
CA ILE A 63 -1.25 5.66 7.62
C ILE A 63 -0.53 4.36 7.19
N PRO A 64 0.67 4.00 7.68
CA PRO A 64 1.39 2.80 7.26
C PRO A 64 0.58 1.52 7.34
N LEU A 65 -0.07 1.26 8.49
CA LEU A 65 -0.80 0.02 8.71
C LEU A 65 -2.04 -0.06 7.81
N ASN A 66 -2.74 1.06 7.63
CA ASN A 66 -3.91 1.11 6.77
C ASN A 66 -3.54 0.86 5.30
N LEU A 67 -2.42 1.43 4.82
CA LEU A 67 -1.90 1.17 3.48
C LEU A 67 -1.48 -0.29 3.29
N LEU A 68 -0.85 -0.90 4.30
CA LEU A 68 -0.42 -2.29 4.22
C LEU A 68 -1.60 -3.27 4.13
N LEU A 69 -2.67 -3.01 4.88
CA LEU A 69 -3.82 -3.91 4.96
C LEU A 69 -4.81 -3.70 3.80
N TRP A 70 -5.07 -2.44 3.43
CA TRP A 70 -6.18 -2.07 2.54
C TRP A 70 -5.79 -1.18 1.34
N GLY A 71 -4.52 -0.80 1.22
CA GLY A 71 -4.07 0.33 0.38
C GLY A 71 -3.67 0.07 -1.06
#